data_AF-A0A7S3KII8-F1
#
_entry.id   AF-A0A7S3KII8-F1
#
_cell.length_a   1.000
_cell.length_b   1.000
_cell.length_c   1.000
_cell.angle_alpha   90.00
_cell.angle_beta   90.00
_cell.angle_gamma   90.00
#
_symmetry.space_group_name_H-M   'P 1'
#
loop_
_entity.id
_entity.type
_entity.pdbx_description
1 polymer ?
#
loop_
_entity_poly.entity_id
_entity_poly.type
_entity_poly.pdbx_seq_one_letter_code
_entity_poly.pdbx_strand_id
1 'polypeptide(L)'
;MRNPWGHTEWDGDWSDKSSKWTPKLRKRLDHYDKDDGEFFIKYEDYLEYYGNTTITHYEPHYEYQCLQVKQARSSYTFAEIDVDMESHFYFYVQQNNPRLM
;
A
#
# COMPACT_ATOMS: atom_id res chain seq x y z
N MET A 1 11.64 3.01 -4.92
CA MET A 1 10.93 2.16 -3.95
C MET A 1 11.29 2.63 -2.55
N ARG A 2 10.45 2.36 -1.54
CA ARG A 2 10.71 2.78 -0.17
C ARG A 2 10.45 1.65 0.82
N ASN A 3 11.43 1.34 1.65
CA ASN A 3 11.27 0.51 2.82
C ASN A 3 10.59 1.33 3.94
N PRO A 4 9.38 0.95 4.41
CA PRO A 4 8.68 1.68 5.46
C PRO A 4 9.41 1.72 6.81
N TRP A 5 10.33 0.78 7.07
CA TRP A 5 11.14 0.77 8.30
C TRP A 5 12.26 1.82 8.28
N GLY A 6 12.49 2.48 7.13
CA GLY A 6 13.41 3.62 7.00
C GLY A 6 14.89 3.25 7.02
N HIS A 7 15.22 1.98 6.86
CA HIS A 7 16.59 1.46 6.75
C HIS A 7 16.58 0.22 5.86
N THR A 8 17.75 -0.31 5.50
CA THR A 8 17.88 -1.53 4.67
C THR A 8 17.30 -1.36 3.27
N GLU A 9 18.20 -1.13 2.33
CA GLU A 9 17.91 -0.77 0.95
C GLU A 9 18.46 -1.81 -0.03
N TRP A 10 18.05 -1.69 -1.29
CA TRP A 10 18.60 -2.49 -2.39
C TRP A 10 20.11 -2.23 -2.54
N ASP A 11 20.92 -3.27 -2.66
CA ASP A 11 22.39 -3.20 -2.78
C ASP A 11 22.92 -3.53 -4.19
N GLY A 12 22.03 -3.86 -5.14
CA GLY A 12 22.35 -4.20 -6.51
C GLY A 12 22.44 -2.99 -7.46
N ASP A 13 22.10 -3.22 -8.73
CA ASP A 13 22.08 -2.16 -9.74
C ASP A 13 21.10 -1.04 -9.36
N TRP A 14 21.56 0.21 -9.51
CA TRP A 14 20.82 1.43 -9.11
C TRP A 14 20.56 1.60 -7.61
N SER A 15 21.17 0.77 -6.76
CA SER A 15 21.33 1.09 -5.33
C SER A 15 22.01 2.45 -5.11
N ASP A 16 21.88 2.99 -3.91
CA ASP A 16 22.50 4.24 -3.47
C ASP A 16 24.00 4.31 -3.78
N LYS A 17 24.69 3.18 -3.64
CA LYS A 17 26.14 3.04 -3.84
C LYS A 17 26.51 2.52 -5.24
N SER A 18 25.53 2.31 -6.11
CA SER A 18 25.76 1.79 -7.46
C SER A 18 26.64 2.73 -8.28
N SER A 19 27.67 2.17 -8.92
CA SER A 19 28.54 2.89 -9.85
C SER A 19 27.85 3.32 -11.14
N LYS A 20 26.63 2.84 -11.39
CA LYS A 20 25.80 3.20 -12.56
C LYS A 20 25.25 4.61 -12.48
N TRP A 21 25.23 5.20 -11.30
CA TRP A 21 24.82 6.58 -11.10
C TRP A 21 25.80 7.56 -11.74
N THR A 22 25.27 8.45 -12.57
CA THR A 22 26.01 9.64 -13.02
C THR A 22 25.56 10.86 -12.22
N PRO A 23 26.42 11.89 -12.04
CA PRO A 23 26.03 13.12 -11.35
C PRO A 23 24.78 13.78 -11.97
N LYS A 24 24.64 13.66 -13.30
CA LYS A 24 23.47 14.15 -14.04
C LYS A 24 22.18 13.40 -13.66
N LEU A 25 22.24 12.07 -13.53
CA LEU A 25 21.07 11.27 -13.17
C LEU A 25 20.68 11.47 -11.70
N ARG A 26 21.66 11.50 -10.77
CA ARG A 26 21.41 11.81 -9.36
C ARG A 26 20.67 13.13 -9.18
N LYS A 27 21.16 14.19 -9.84
CA LYS A 27 20.52 15.51 -9.81
C LYS A 27 19.13 15.51 -10.45
N ARG A 28 18.93 14.76 -11.54
CA ARG A 28 17.64 14.70 -12.24
C ARG A 28 16.57 13.97 -11.42
N LEU A 29 16.95 12.94 -10.68
CA LEU A 29 16.04 12.09 -9.91
C LEU A 29 16.03 12.44 -8.41
N ASP A 30 16.74 13.49 -8.01
CA ASP A 30 16.90 13.94 -6.63
C ASP A 30 17.31 12.82 -5.66
N HIS A 31 18.26 11.97 -6.11
CA HIS A 31 18.64 10.76 -5.39
C HIS A 31 20.14 10.74 -5.04
N TYR A 32 20.42 10.54 -3.76
CA TYR A 32 21.75 10.65 -3.14
C TYR A 32 21.92 9.52 -2.13
N ASP A 33 23.17 9.10 -1.90
CA ASP A 33 23.53 8.09 -0.92
C ASP A 33 23.06 8.51 0.49
N LYS A 34 21.97 7.89 0.95
CA LYS A 34 21.33 8.12 2.24
C LYS A 34 20.73 6.81 2.73
N ASP A 35 20.90 6.49 4.02
CA ASP A 35 20.21 5.36 4.65
C ASP A 35 18.86 5.86 5.21
N ASP A 36 17.87 5.99 4.33
CA ASP A 36 16.52 6.50 4.64
C ASP A 36 15.38 5.57 4.18
N GLY A 37 15.76 4.43 3.59
CA GLY A 37 14.88 3.41 3.05
C GLY A 37 14.43 3.69 1.62
N GLU A 38 14.77 4.80 0.97
CA GLU A 38 14.42 5.10 -0.41
C GLU A 38 15.50 4.66 -1.40
N PHE A 39 15.16 3.72 -2.28
CA PHE A 39 16.12 3.15 -3.23
C PHE A 39 15.56 3.01 -4.64
N PHE A 40 16.43 3.03 -5.64
CA PHE A 40 16.11 2.56 -6.98
C PHE A 40 16.52 1.10 -7.15
N ILE A 41 15.79 0.39 -7.99
CA ILE A 41 16.06 -0.98 -8.39
C ILE A 41 15.80 -1.08 -9.89
N LYS A 42 16.57 -1.92 -10.57
CA LYS A 42 16.30 -2.25 -11.97
C LYS A 42 14.95 -2.97 -12.08
N TYR A 43 14.17 -2.68 -13.11
CA TYR A 43 12.82 -3.25 -13.22
C TYR A 43 12.83 -4.79 -13.32
N GLU A 44 13.80 -5.36 -14.02
CA GLU A 44 13.99 -6.80 -14.10
C GLU A 44 14.28 -7.42 -12.73
N ASP A 45 15.11 -6.77 -11.91
CA ASP A 45 15.40 -7.22 -10.55
C ASP A 45 14.14 -7.10 -9.67
N TYR A 46 13.33 -6.03 -9.84
CA TYR A 46 12.04 -5.94 -9.16
C TYR A 46 11.14 -7.15 -9.45
N LEU A 47 11.03 -7.56 -10.72
CA LEU A 47 10.23 -8.73 -11.11
C LEU A 47 10.78 -10.04 -10.56
N GLU A 48 12.10 -10.14 -10.36
CA GLU A 48 12.75 -11.33 -9.80
C GLU A 48 12.56 -11.45 -8.29
N TYR A 49 12.70 -10.33 -7.55
CA TYR A 49 12.71 -10.34 -6.08
C TYR A 49 11.34 -10.03 -5.44
N TYR A 50 10.40 -9.37 -6.12
CA TYR A 50 9.08 -9.03 -5.57
C TYR A 50 7.98 -9.87 -6.20
N GLY A 51 7.44 -10.81 -5.43
CA GLY A 51 6.40 -11.73 -5.91
C GLY A 51 5.00 -11.13 -6.04
N ASN A 52 4.70 -10.00 -5.38
CA ASN A 52 3.37 -9.40 -5.38
C ASN A 52 3.44 -7.86 -5.47
N THR A 53 2.52 -7.28 -6.22
CA THR A 53 2.29 -5.82 -6.27
C THR A 53 0.83 -5.54 -6.00
N THR A 54 0.53 -4.68 -5.04
CA THR A 54 -0.84 -4.25 -4.75
C THR A 54 -1.04 -2.82 -5.26
N ILE A 55 -2.07 -2.62 -6.08
CA ILE A 55 -2.47 -1.30 -6.57
C ILE A 55 -3.75 -0.91 -5.82
N THR A 56 -3.69 0.20 -5.11
CA THR A 56 -4.87 0.77 -4.43
C THR A 56 -5.43 1.89 -5.29
N HIS A 57 -6.69 1.75 -5.71
CA HIS A 57 -7.43 2.83 -6.36
C HIS A 57 -7.97 3.78 -5.29
N TYR A 58 -7.61 5.06 -5.38
CA TYR A 58 -8.10 6.10 -4.49
C TYR A 58 -9.03 7.03 -5.26
N GLU A 59 -10.28 7.11 -4.83
CA GLU A 59 -11.28 8.03 -5.35
C GLU A 59 -11.57 9.08 -4.27
N PRO A 60 -11.18 10.36 -4.46
CA PRO A 60 -11.31 11.39 -3.42
C PRO A 60 -12.75 11.69 -3.01
N HIS A 61 -13.73 11.33 -3.85
CA HIS A 61 -15.15 11.56 -3.57
C HIS A 61 -15.85 10.34 -2.94
N TYR A 62 -15.13 9.25 -2.67
CA TYR A 62 -15.70 8.13 -1.94
C TYR A 62 -15.61 8.36 -0.44
N GLU A 63 -16.76 8.41 0.21
CA GLU A 63 -16.88 8.43 1.65
C GLU A 63 -16.88 7.00 2.19
N TYR A 64 -15.81 6.63 2.90
CA TYR A 64 -15.67 5.29 3.50
C TYR A 64 -16.09 5.32 4.97
N GLN A 65 -17.13 4.57 5.31
CA GLN A 65 -17.59 4.41 6.69
C GLN A 65 -17.41 2.96 7.15
N CYS A 66 -16.99 2.79 8.40
CA CYS A 66 -16.82 1.48 9.03
C CYS A 66 -17.68 1.39 10.29
N LEU A 67 -18.58 0.41 10.33
CA LEU A 67 -19.40 0.10 11.50
C LEU A 67 -18.98 -1.25 12.08
N GLN A 68 -18.33 -1.23 13.25
CA GLN A 68 -17.99 -2.46 13.96
C GLN A 68 -19.13 -2.88 14.88
N VAL A 69 -19.70 -4.05 14.62
CA VAL A 69 -20.80 -4.61 15.41
C VAL A 69 -20.35 -5.87 16.15
N LYS A 70 -20.66 -5.96 17.45
CA LYS A 70 -20.58 -7.21 18.21
C LYS A 70 -21.93 -7.91 18.14
N GLN A 71 -21.96 -9.09 17.51
CA GLN A 71 -23.19 -9.85 17.31
C GLN A 71 -23.12 -11.19 18.06
N ALA A 72 -24.19 -11.55 18.78
CA ALA A 72 -24.32 -12.84 19.43
C ALA A 72 -24.75 -13.94 18.42
N ARG A 73 -24.49 -15.21 18.74
CA ARG A 73 -24.88 -16.33 17.88
C ARG A 73 -26.40 -16.33 17.65
N SER A 74 -26.81 -16.51 16.39
CA SER A 74 -28.22 -16.53 15.98
C SER A 74 -28.99 -15.23 16.29
N SER A 75 -28.29 -14.09 16.29
CA SER A 75 -28.90 -12.76 16.40
C SER A 75 -28.70 -11.95 15.12
N TYR A 76 -29.46 -10.86 14.98
CA TYR A 76 -29.42 -9.97 13.83
C TYR A 76 -29.04 -8.56 14.26
N THR A 77 -28.37 -7.84 13.39
CA THR A 77 -28.14 -6.40 13.52
C THR A 77 -28.56 -5.73 12.23
N PHE A 78 -29.28 -4.63 12.36
CA PHE A 78 -29.72 -3.81 11.24
C PHE A 78 -28.88 -2.53 11.24
N ALA A 79 -28.39 -2.15 10.07
CA ALA A 79 -27.80 -0.84 9.83
C ALA A 79 -28.70 -0.12 8.83
N GLU A 80 -29.18 1.04 9.22
CA GLU A 80 -29.96 1.93 8.37
C GLU A 80 -29.02 3.00 7.80
N ILE A 81 -29.21 3.34 6.52
CA ILE A 81 -28.38 4.30 5.80
C ILE A 81 -29.32 5.26 5.11
N ASP A 82 -29.25 6.52 5.52
CA ASP A 82 -29.96 7.61 4.89
C ASP A 82 -29.21 8.06 3.64
N VAL A 83 -29.91 8.09 2.50
CA VAL A 83 -29.35 8.45 1.20
C VAL A 83 -29.96 9.77 0.74
N ASP A 84 -29.27 10.87 1.04
CA ASP A 84 -29.75 12.22 0.74
C ASP A 84 -29.59 12.62 -0.74
N MET A 85 -28.74 11.91 -1.49
CA MET A 85 -28.45 12.16 -2.91
C MET A 85 -28.25 10.85 -3.68
N GLU A 86 -28.58 10.84 -4.97
CA GLU A 86 -28.31 9.69 -5.86
C GLU A 86 -26.84 9.27 -5.78
N SER A 87 -26.60 8.01 -5.40
CA SER A 87 -25.28 7.53 -5.00
C SER A 87 -25.10 6.05 -5.33
N HIS A 88 -23.85 5.65 -5.58
CA HIS A 88 -23.46 4.25 -5.78
C HIS A 88 -22.79 3.74 -4.50
N PHE A 89 -23.38 2.73 -3.86
CA PHE A 89 -22.88 2.17 -2.62
C PHE A 89 -22.25 0.79 -2.82
N TYR A 90 -21.20 0.53 -2.05
CA TYR A 90 -20.57 -0.78 -1.93
C TYR A 90 -20.56 -1.18 -0.47
N PHE A 91 -21.03 -2.40 -0.18
CA PHE A 91 -21.04 -2.95 1.18
C PHE A 91 -19.97 -4.03 1.32
N TYR A 92 -19.15 -3.90 2.35
CA TYR A 92 -18.20 -4.94 2.74
C TYR A 92 -18.52 -5.39 4.17
N VAL A 93 -18.76 -6.69 4.34
CA VAL A 93 -18.99 -7.30 5.65
C VAL A 93 -17.87 -8.27 5.92
N GLN A 94 -17.09 -8.00 6.98
CA GLN A 94 -16.02 -8.87 7.44
C GLN A 94 -16.40 -9.50 8.77
N GLN A 95 -16.38 -10.83 8.82
CA GLN A 95 -16.47 -11.57 10.07
C GLN A 95 -15.10 -12.12 10.43
N ASN A 96 -14.63 -11.83 11.65
CA ASN A 96 -13.43 -12.45 12.17
C ASN A 96 -13.68 -13.95 12.43
N ASN A 97 -12.90 -14.83 11.80
CA ASN A 97 -12.95 -16.27 12.03
C ASN A 97 -11.76 -16.70 12.91
N PRO A 98 -11.96 -16.98 14.21
CA PRO A 98 -10.87 -17.35 15.11
C PRO A 98 -10.24 -18.72 14.82
N ARG A 99 -10.76 -19.49 13.84
CA ARG A 99 -10.16 -20.78 13.41
C ARG A 99 -9.15 -20.64 12.27
N LEU A 100 -9.01 -19.45 11.70
CA LEU A 100 -8.07 -19.14 10.61
C LEU A 100 -6.94 -18.22 11.08
N MET A 101 -6.76 -18.08 12.40
CA MET A 101 -5.68 -17.33 13.05
C MET A 101 -4.76 -18.27 13.82
#